data_AF-A0A1A0MDX9-F1
#
_entry.id   AF-A0A1A0MDX9-F1
#
_cell.length_a   1.000
_cell.length_b   1.000
_cell.length_c   1.000
_cell.angle_alpha   90.00
_cell.angle_beta   90.00
_cell.angle_gamma   90.00
#
_symmetry.space_group_name_H-M   'P 1'
#
loop_
_entity.id
_entity.type
_entity.pdbx_description
1 polymer ?
#
loop_
_entity_poly.entity_id
_entity_poly.type
_entity_poly.pdbx_seq_one_letter_code
_entity_poly.pdbx_strand_id
1 'polypeptide(L)'
;MPGRGPMTVGRDMRVRGLLAVLVLLLSTLLLALPSSAIAYADAAACPAQVAALDANQAKIAAHNKLLPPSGVAPPEVAGPVNREADQLNAEKDGLLASLARCEAVVDKLRDNGPAPKPLSEKNSQAMARATAAARPRWQNPTPPVKMSDGRVTIPRNHPLRPLWDIVKKLQNPMADYPLVPLQGEQPPKPDAKHASGYEVGTRVVKGENVPAISPDHIVPKVEILYLPRFLELTPENQWEVLNAPINLQWLPSEVNAQNKNSKSAEDMKGVDSDWQQEQIALQDRKRKELTDLIAQLADSQVR
;
A
#
# COMPACT_ATOMS: atom_id res chain seq x y z
N MET A 1 -58.75 10.50 -74.71
CA MET A 1 -59.47 9.32 -74.17
C MET A 1 -58.47 8.17 -74.02
N PRO A 2 -58.70 7.22 -73.12
CA PRO A 2 -58.49 7.15 -71.65
C PRO A 2 -57.09 6.53 -71.33
N GLY A 3 -56.55 6.35 -70.12
CA GLY A 3 -56.98 6.46 -68.72
C GLY A 3 -56.19 5.45 -67.85
N ARG A 4 -55.86 5.83 -66.60
CA ARG A 4 -55.39 5.05 -65.42
C ARG A 4 -53.93 4.55 -65.34
N GLY A 5 -53.14 5.20 -64.46
CA GLY A 5 -52.95 4.77 -63.05
C GLY A 5 -51.94 3.64 -62.73
N PRO A 6 -51.28 3.68 -61.55
CA PRO A 6 -49.86 3.31 -61.36
C PRO A 6 -49.65 1.99 -60.58
N MET A 7 -48.45 1.40 -60.60
CA MET A 7 -47.98 0.53 -59.50
C MET A 7 -46.46 0.46 -59.34
N THR A 8 -46.11 0.42 -58.07
CA THR A 8 -44.84 0.45 -57.35
C THR A 8 -44.11 -0.90 -57.27
N VAL A 9 -42.78 -0.80 -57.20
CA VAL A 9 -41.84 -1.41 -56.22
C VAL A 9 -41.90 -2.93 -55.95
N GLY A 10 -40.74 -3.57 -56.10
CA GLY A 10 -40.19 -4.41 -55.04
C GLY A 10 -39.38 -5.64 -55.49
N ARG A 11 -38.37 -5.96 -54.66
CA ARG A 11 -37.56 -7.20 -54.58
C ARG A 11 -36.36 -7.29 -55.54
N ASP A 12 -35.14 -7.66 -55.15
CA ASP A 12 -34.56 -8.18 -53.90
C ASP A 12 -33.02 -8.06 -54.00
N MET A 13 -32.37 -7.19 -53.22
CA MET A 13 -30.91 -7.24 -53.05
C MET A 13 -30.52 -6.72 -51.65
N ARG A 14 -30.93 -7.44 -50.59
CA ARG A 14 -30.45 -7.20 -49.22
C ARG A 14 -30.39 -8.47 -48.38
N VAL A 15 -29.67 -9.52 -48.78
CA VAL A 15 -29.30 -10.59 -47.84
C VAL A 15 -27.98 -11.28 -48.22
N ARG A 16 -26.89 -10.55 -48.47
CA ARG A 16 -25.54 -11.16 -48.56
C ARG A 16 -24.40 -10.37 -47.90
N GLY A 17 -24.69 -9.23 -47.27
CA GLY A 17 -23.67 -8.35 -46.67
C GLY A 17 -23.76 -8.18 -45.14
N LEU A 18 -24.42 -9.09 -44.42
CA LEU A 18 -24.65 -8.95 -42.96
C LEU A 18 -24.14 -10.13 -42.11
N LEU A 19 -23.63 -11.20 -42.71
CA LEU A 19 -23.14 -12.38 -41.97
C LEU A 19 -21.61 -12.47 -41.84
N ALA A 20 -20.84 -11.62 -42.55
CA ALA A 20 -19.38 -11.60 -42.45
C ALA A 20 -18.82 -10.60 -41.43
N VAL A 21 -19.65 -9.69 -40.91
CA VAL A 21 -19.23 -8.69 -39.89
C VAL A 21 -19.53 -9.18 -38.47
N LEU A 22 -20.46 -10.13 -38.28
CA LEU A 22 -20.85 -10.61 -36.96
C LEU A 22 -19.87 -11.64 -36.34
N VAL A 23 -19.04 -12.30 -37.16
CA VAL A 23 -18.08 -13.33 -36.69
C VAL A 23 -16.72 -12.72 -36.32
N LEU A 24 -16.37 -11.54 -36.87
CA LEU A 24 -15.14 -10.82 -36.50
C LEU A 24 -15.31 -9.91 -35.27
N LEU A 25 -16.54 -9.69 -34.81
CA LEU A 25 -16.85 -8.94 -33.58
C LEU A 25 -17.04 -9.82 -32.34
N LEU A 26 -17.01 -11.15 -32.48
CA LEU A 26 -17.08 -12.11 -31.38
C LEU A 26 -15.73 -12.69 -30.94
N SER A 27 -14.63 -12.31 -31.58
CA SER A 27 -13.28 -12.84 -31.30
C SER A 27 -12.37 -11.91 -30.49
N THR A 28 -12.84 -10.72 -30.10
CA THR A 28 -12.14 -9.81 -29.17
C THR A 28 -12.68 -9.87 -27.73
N LEU A 29 -13.47 -10.91 -27.41
CA LEU A 29 -14.16 -11.06 -26.15
C LEU A 29 -13.69 -12.29 -25.36
N LEU A 30 -12.37 -12.45 -25.16
CA LEU A 30 -11.80 -13.32 -24.13
C LEU A 30 -10.32 -12.97 -23.91
N LEU A 31 -9.94 -12.80 -22.64
CA LEU A 31 -8.62 -12.44 -22.08
C LEU A 31 -8.40 -10.96 -21.71
N ALA A 32 -9.43 -10.28 -21.24
CA ALA A 32 -9.27 -9.44 -20.05
C ALA A 32 -10.09 -10.09 -18.94
N LEU A 33 -9.50 -11.05 -18.23
CA LEU A 33 -10.03 -11.42 -16.92
C LEU A 33 -10.02 -10.14 -16.09
N PRO A 34 -11.16 -9.66 -15.56
CA PRO A 34 -11.09 -8.71 -14.48
C PRO A 34 -10.42 -9.49 -13.34
N SER A 35 -9.18 -9.12 -13.00
CA SER A 35 -8.71 -9.33 -11.64
C SER A 35 -9.75 -8.61 -10.79
N SER A 36 -10.64 -9.37 -10.17
CA SER A 36 -11.53 -8.85 -9.14
C SER A 36 -10.62 -8.34 -8.03
N ALA A 37 -10.21 -7.07 -8.13
CA ALA A 37 -9.69 -6.34 -7.01
C ALA A 37 -10.79 -6.42 -5.96
N ILE A 38 -10.57 -7.25 -4.95
CA ILE A 38 -11.45 -7.31 -3.79
C ILE A 38 -11.37 -5.90 -3.20
N ALA A 39 -12.46 -5.14 -3.34
CA ALA A 39 -12.57 -3.81 -2.77
C ALA A 39 -12.63 -3.97 -1.25
N TYR A 40 -11.47 -3.88 -0.61
CA TYR A 40 -11.39 -3.66 0.81
C TYR A 40 -11.87 -2.23 1.07
N ALA A 41 -12.75 -2.02 2.05
CA ALA A 41 -13.16 -0.67 2.41
C ALA A 41 -11.92 0.14 2.79
N ASP A 42 -11.55 1.11 1.95
CA ASP A 42 -10.32 1.88 2.10
C ASP A 42 -10.42 2.74 3.35
N ALA A 43 -9.59 2.43 4.36
CA ALA A 43 -9.23 3.44 5.34
C ALA A 43 -8.57 4.59 4.57
N ALA A 44 -9.07 5.82 4.80
CA ALA A 44 -8.59 7.02 4.12
C ALA A 44 -7.06 7.09 4.16
N ALA A 45 -6.44 7.00 2.98
CA ALA A 45 -5.00 7.14 2.83
C ALA A 45 -4.60 8.61 3.05
N CYS A 46 -3.35 8.83 3.47
CA CYS A 46 -2.74 10.17 3.47
C CYS A 46 -3.53 11.25 4.25
N PRO A 47 -4.02 10.98 5.47
CA PRO A 47 -4.91 11.90 6.20
C PRO A 47 -4.26 13.26 6.51
N ALA A 48 -2.94 13.31 6.68
CA ALA A 48 -2.21 14.56 6.92
C ALA A 48 -2.24 15.47 5.67
N GLN A 49 -2.08 14.90 4.48
CA GLN A 49 -2.13 15.63 3.21
C GLN A 49 -3.54 16.15 2.94
N VAL A 50 -4.57 15.34 3.20
CA VAL A 50 -5.98 15.75 3.10
C VAL A 50 -6.25 16.92 4.05
N ALA A 51 -5.87 16.81 5.33
CA ALA A 51 -6.07 17.87 6.30
C ALA A 51 -5.35 19.18 5.93
N ALA A 52 -4.16 19.10 5.34
CA ALA A 52 -3.43 20.28 4.88
C ALA A 52 -4.11 20.94 3.67
N LEU A 53 -4.64 20.14 2.73
CA LEU A 53 -5.41 20.65 1.60
C LEU A 53 -6.69 21.36 2.07
N ASP A 54 -7.44 20.75 3.00
CA ASP A 54 -8.64 21.35 3.59
C ASP A 54 -8.31 22.68 4.30
N ALA A 55 -7.20 22.72 5.04
CA ALA A 55 -6.74 23.93 5.70
C ALA A 55 -6.40 25.05 4.71
N ASN A 56 -5.73 24.73 3.59
CA ASN A 56 -5.43 25.72 2.55
C ASN A 56 -6.72 26.18 1.82
N GLN A 57 -7.67 25.28 1.55
CA GLN A 57 -8.96 25.65 1.00
C GLN A 57 -9.73 26.62 1.91
N ALA A 58 -9.65 26.42 3.24
CA ALA A 58 -10.22 27.35 4.21
C ALA A 58 -9.54 28.74 4.15
N LYS A 59 -8.21 28.80 3.95
CA LYS A 59 -7.48 30.07 3.74
C LYS A 59 -7.95 30.76 2.45
N ILE A 60 -8.10 30.03 1.34
CA ILE A 60 -8.62 30.58 0.08
C ILE A 60 -10.03 31.13 0.26
N ALA A 61 -10.91 30.39 0.95
CA ALA A 61 -12.26 30.84 1.23
C ALA A 61 -12.28 32.10 2.12
N ALA A 62 -11.37 32.20 3.09
CA ALA A 62 -11.22 33.39 3.92
C ALA A 62 -10.70 34.60 3.12
N HIS A 63 -9.70 34.40 2.26
CA HIS A 63 -9.17 35.43 1.37
C HIS A 63 -10.25 35.97 0.42
N ASN A 64 -11.03 35.08 -0.20
CA ASN A 64 -12.09 35.47 -1.13
C ASN A 64 -13.23 36.27 -0.45
N LYS A 65 -13.41 36.16 0.87
CA LYS A 65 -14.37 36.99 1.63
C LYS A 65 -13.91 38.43 1.82
N LEU A 66 -12.62 38.73 1.58
CA LEU A 66 -12.08 40.10 1.62
C LEU A 66 -12.39 40.87 0.33
N LEU A 67 -12.77 40.17 -0.73
CA LEU A 67 -13.13 40.79 -2.00
C LEU A 67 -14.52 41.44 -1.90
N PRO A 68 -14.72 42.61 -2.54
CA PRO A 68 -16.06 43.18 -2.68
C PRO A 68 -16.97 42.23 -3.48
N PRO A 69 -18.30 42.42 -3.44
CA PRO A 69 -19.25 41.57 -4.17
C PRO A 69 -19.00 41.45 -5.69
N SER A 70 -18.29 42.41 -6.28
CA SER A 70 -17.85 42.37 -7.68
C SER A 70 -16.77 41.32 -7.96
N GLY A 71 -16.14 40.74 -6.91
CA GLY A 71 -15.03 39.79 -7.01
C GLY A 71 -13.70 40.43 -7.42
N VAL A 72 -13.64 41.75 -7.57
CA VAL A 72 -12.45 42.49 -8.02
C VAL A 72 -12.02 43.46 -6.93
N ALA A 73 -10.79 43.30 -6.44
CA ALA A 73 -10.22 44.20 -5.45
C ALA A 73 -10.06 45.63 -6.01
N PRO A 74 -10.28 46.68 -5.19
CA PRO A 74 -10.01 48.05 -5.59
C PRO A 74 -8.55 48.26 -6.04
N PRO A 75 -8.28 49.16 -7.01
CA PRO A 75 -6.94 49.35 -7.57
C PRO A 75 -5.82 49.57 -6.54
N GLU A 76 -6.13 50.25 -5.43
CA GLU A 76 -5.21 50.55 -4.33
C GLU A 76 -4.72 49.32 -3.55
N VAL A 77 -5.47 48.21 -3.55
CA VAL A 77 -5.14 46.96 -2.84
C VAL A 77 -5.09 45.73 -3.76
N ALA A 78 -5.43 45.88 -5.04
CA ALA A 78 -5.47 44.79 -6.00
C ALA A 78 -4.12 44.06 -6.14
N GLY A 79 -3.00 44.78 -6.11
CA GLY A 79 -1.66 44.19 -6.18
C GLY A 79 -1.39 43.19 -5.04
N PRO A 80 -1.48 43.62 -3.76
CA PRO A 80 -1.37 42.72 -2.61
C PRO A 80 -2.36 41.56 -2.62
N VAL A 81 -3.64 41.81 -2.91
CA VAL A 81 -4.70 40.78 -2.90
C VAL A 81 -4.43 39.71 -3.95
N ASN A 82 -4.12 40.10 -5.19
CA ASN A 82 -3.83 39.14 -6.26
C ASN A 82 -2.58 38.30 -5.95
N ARG A 83 -1.54 38.91 -5.34
CA ARG A 83 -0.34 38.14 -4.93
C ARG A 83 -0.64 37.10 -3.86
N GLU A 84 -1.50 37.42 -2.89
CA GLU A 84 -1.92 36.45 -1.88
C GLU A 84 -2.76 35.33 -2.52
N ALA A 85 -3.67 35.66 -3.44
CA ALA A 85 -4.42 34.65 -4.20
C ALA A 85 -3.49 33.72 -5.00
N ASP A 86 -2.48 34.27 -5.69
CA ASP A 86 -1.48 33.49 -6.43
C ASP A 86 -0.70 32.56 -5.49
N GLN A 87 -0.28 33.07 -4.32
CA GLN A 87 0.43 32.26 -3.32
C GLN A 87 -0.44 31.13 -2.77
N LEU A 88 -1.69 31.40 -2.42
CA LEU A 88 -2.61 30.39 -1.89
C LEU A 88 -2.94 29.31 -2.92
N ASN A 89 -3.09 29.69 -4.20
CA ASN A 89 -3.28 28.74 -5.29
C ASN A 89 -2.02 27.91 -5.55
N ALA A 90 -0.83 28.52 -5.51
CA ALA A 90 0.42 27.78 -5.63
C ALA A 90 0.62 26.78 -4.46
N GLU A 91 0.26 27.16 -3.23
CA GLU A 91 0.26 26.26 -2.07
C GLU A 91 -0.72 25.09 -2.28
N LYS A 92 -1.94 25.37 -2.76
CA LYS A 92 -2.95 24.35 -3.11
C LYS A 92 -2.41 23.34 -4.13
N ASP A 93 -1.80 23.82 -5.21
CA ASP A 93 -1.27 22.97 -6.27
C ASP A 93 -0.12 22.09 -5.75
N GLY A 94 0.74 22.64 -4.88
CA GLY A 94 1.76 21.88 -4.16
C GLY A 94 1.17 20.79 -3.26
N LEU A 95 0.11 21.10 -2.52
CA LEU A 95 -0.60 20.16 -1.64
C LEU A 95 -1.29 19.03 -2.43
N LEU A 96 -1.93 19.35 -3.56
CA LEU A 96 -2.52 18.35 -4.46
C LEU A 96 -1.45 17.39 -5.00
N ALA A 97 -0.30 17.93 -5.44
CA ALA A 97 0.80 17.11 -5.89
C ALA A 97 1.38 16.22 -4.77
N SER A 98 1.39 16.72 -3.52
CA SER A 98 1.82 15.96 -2.34
C SER A 98 0.84 14.82 -2.00
N LEU A 99 -0.46 15.10 -2.07
CA LEU A 99 -1.51 14.09 -1.86
C LEU A 99 -1.40 12.97 -2.91
N ALA A 100 -1.34 13.32 -4.20
CA ALA A 100 -1.24 12.35 -5.28
C ALA A 100 0.02 11.46 -5.16
N ARG A 101 1.17 12.04 -4.76
CA ARG A 101 2.38 11.24 -4.48
C ARG A 101 2.20 10.30 -3.30
N CYS A 102 1.55 10.75 -2.24
CA CYS A 102 1.29 9.91 -1.07
C CYS A 102 0.37 8.74 -1.44
N GLU A 103 -0.76 9.02 -2.12
CA GLU A 103 -1.73 8.01 -2.55
C GLU A 103 -1.08 6.96 -3.44
N ALA A 104 -0.29 7.38 -4.45
CA ALA A 104 0.41 6.45 -5.33
C ALA A 104 1.35 5.49 -4.58
N VAL A 105 2.02 5.95 -3.52
CA VAL A 105 2.90 5.10 -2.71
C VAL A 105 2.09 4.19 -1.80
N VAL A 106 1.03 4.69 -1.17
CA VAL A 106 0.14 3.88 -0.33
C VAL A 106 -0.53 2.78 -1.14
N ASP A 107 -1.01 3.08 -2.36
CA ASP A 107 -1.56 2.09 -3.29
C ASP A 107 -0.54 0.98 -3.55
N LYS A 108 0.70 1.36 -3.89
CA LYS A 108 1.77 0.39 -4.12
C LYS A 108 2.12 -0.43 -2.88
N LEU A 109 2.10 0.16 -1.68
CA LEU A 109 2.32 -0.59 -0.44
C LEU A 109 1.20 -1.63 -0.22
N ARG A 110 -0.03 -1.28 -0.59
CA ARG A 110 -1.25 -2.09 -0.47
C ARG A 110 -1.46 -3.09 -1.61
N ASP A 111 -0.60 -3.09 -2.63
CA ASP A 111 -0.69 -4.01 -3.78
C ASP A 111 -0.95 -5.46 -3.34
N ASN A 112 -2.06 -6.02 -3.84
CA ASN A 112 -2.54 -7.39 -3.59
C ASN A 112 -2.97 -7.70 -2.14
N GLY A 113 -3.23 -6.70 -1.30
CA GLY A 113 -3.79 -6.95 0.03
C GLY A 113 -4.66 -5.82 0.57
N PRO A 114 -5.33 -6.07 1.71
CA PRO A 114 -6.18 -5.08 2.36
C PRO A 114 -5.36 -3.94 2.94
N ALA A 115 -5.99 -2.77 3.02
CA ALA A 115 -5.55 -1.69 3.89
C ALA A 115 -5.44 -2.18 5.35
N PRO A 116 -4.44 -1.71 6.13
CA PRO A 116 -4.36 -2.05 7.53
C PRO A 116 -5.53 -1.45 8.32
N LYS A 117 -5.92 -2.12 9.40
CA LYS A 117 -6.84 -1.51 10.37
C LYS A 117 -6.24 -0.19 10.89
N PRO A 118 -7.01 0.90 10.99
CA PRO A 118 -6.52 2.17 11.49
C PRO A 118 -5.84 2.03 12.87
N LEU A 119 -4.75 2.77 13.07
CA LEU A 119 -4.17 2.90 14.40
C LEU A 119 -5.17 3.56 15.34
N SER A 120 -5.25 3.08 16.57
CA SER A 120 -5.94 3.83 17.61
C SER A 120 -5.19 5.13 17.91
N GLU A 121 -5.91 6.18 18.29
CA GLU A 121 -5.33 7.47 18.67
C GLU A 121 -4.20 7.32 19.69
N LYS A 122 -4.43 6.48 20.71
CA LYS A 122 -3.43 6.15 21.74
C LYS A 122 -2.14 5.60 21.13
N ASN A 123 -2.24 4.69 20.17
CA ASN A 123 -1.09 4.06 19.53
C ASN A 123 -0.41 5.00 18.53
N SER A 124 -1.17 5.78 17.76
CA SER A 124 -0.61 6.81 16.87
C SER A 124 0.22 7.82 17.66
N GLN A 125 -0.33 8.39 18.74
CA GLN A 125 0.40 9.30 19.62
C GLN A 125 1.62 8.65 20.29
N ALA A 126 1.53 7.38 20.70
CA ALA A 126 2.65 6.67 21.30
C ALA A 126 3.79 6.47 20.29
N MET A 127 3.46 6.09 19.06
CA MET A 127 4.43 5.98 17.96
C MET A 127 5.05 7.34 17.63
N ALA A 128 4.24 8.41 17.55
CA ALA A 128 4.73 9.78 17.31
C ALA A 128 5.77 10.20 18.36
N ARG A 129 5.44 10.03 19.66
CA ARG A 129 6.34 10.36 20.77
C ARG A 129 7.64 9.53 20.73
N ALA A 130 7.53 8.23 20.48
CA ALA A 130 8.69 7.33 20.41
C ALA A 130 9.60 7.68 19.22
N THR A 131 9.01 7.96 18.05
CA THR A 131 9.73 8.40 16.85
C THR A 131 10.44 9.74 17.08
N ALA A 132 9.75 10.73 17.66
CA ALA A 132 10.34 12.03 17.98
C ALA A 132 11.51 11.94 18.97
N ALA A 133 11.43 11.04 19.96
CA ALA A 133 12.52 10.81 20.92
C ALA A 133 13.71 10.05 20.31
N ALA A 134 13.45 9.14 19.36
CA ALA A 134 14.49 8.34 18.71
C ALA A 134 15.28 9.15 17.67
N ARG A 135 14.60 9.98 16.86
CA ARG A 135 15.18 10.71 15.72
C ARG A 135 16.47 11.49 16.03
N PRO A 136 16.57 12.34 17.08
CA PRO A 136 17.81 13.08 17.35
C PRO A 136 18.98 12.17 17.75
N ARG A 137 18.69 10.96 18.25
CA ARG A 137 19.67 9.97 18.71
C ARG A 137 19.98 8.91 17.64
N TRP A 138 19.27 8.94 16.51
CA TRP A 138 19.34 7.96 15.44
C TRP A 138 19.20 8.65 14.08
N GLN A 139 20.24 9.41 13.72
CA GLN A 139 20.26 10.18 12.47
C GLN A 139 20.78 9.34 11.30
N ASN A 140 21.67 8.38 11.57
CA ASN A 140 22.26 7.50 10.57
C ASN A 140 21.79 6.06 10.83
N PRO A 141 20.91 5.51 9.99
CA PRO A 141 20.50 4.12 10.11
C PRO A 141 21.71 3.19 9.93
N THR A 142 21.93 2.29 10.88
CA THR A 142 22.90 1.19 10.76
C THR A 142 22.19 -0.11 10.42
N PRO A 143 22.92 -1.17 10.01
CA PRO A 143 22.35 -2.50 9.89
C PRO A 143 21.70 -2.96 11.21
N PRO A 144 20.66 -3.81 11.14
CA PRO A 144 20.04 -4.39 12.33
C PRO A 144 21.02 -5.22 13.16
N VAL A 145 20.80 -5.25 14.48
CA VAL A 145 21.59 -6.10 15.38
C VAL A 145 21.12 -7.55 15.28
N LYS A 146 22.05 -8.48 15.08
CA LYS A 146 21.79 -9.92 15.08
C LYS A 146 22.16 -10.57 16.41
N MET A 147 21.31 -11.49 16.87
CA MET A 147 21.60 -12.38 17.99
C MET A 147 22.41 -13.59 17.53
N SER A 148 22.99 -14.35 18.47
CA SER A 148 23.78 -15.55 18.16
C SER A 148 22.99 -16.66 17.45
N ASP A 149 21.67 -16.66 17.60
CA ASP A 149 20.74 -17.57 16.92
C ASP A 149 20.28 -17.05 15.54
N GLY A 150 20.84 -15.93 15.07
CA GLY A 150 20.53 -15.31 13.77
C GLY A 150 19.28 -14.41 13.78
N ARG A 151 18.59 -14.27 14.92
CA ARG A 151 17.43 -13.37 14.97
C ARG A 151 17.86 -11.91 14.95
N VAL A 152 17.10 -11.11 14.20
CA VAL A 152 17.25 -9.66 14.21
C VAL A 152 16.52 -9.07 15.42
N THR A 153 17.16 -8.13 16.13
CA THR A 153 16.62 -7.55 17.36
C THR A 153 16.93 -6.06 17.53
N ILE A 154 16.22 -5.42 18.45
CA ILE A 154 16.51 -4.06 18.94
C ILE A 154 16.93 -4.15 20.41
N PRO A 155 18.23 -3.92 20.71
CA PRO A 155 18.76 -3.95 22.08
C PRO A 155 18.01 -3.02 23.04
N ARG A 156 18.02 -3.33 24.34
CA ARG A 156 17.26 -2.57 25.36
C ARG A 156 17.69 -1.10 25.45
N ASN A 157 18.96 -0.80 25.20
CA ASN A 157 19.55 0.53 25.23
C ASN A 157 19.52 1.24 23.87
N HIS A 158 18.97 0.62 22.82
CA HIS A 158 18.94 1.19 21.48
C HIS A 158 17.93 2.34 21.39
N PRO A 159 18.21 3.44 20.65
CA PRO A 159 17.27 4.56 20.48
C PRO A 159 15.89 4.16 19.94
N LEU A 160 15.85 3.16 19.05
CA LEU A 160 14.59 2.62 18.47
C LEU A 160 13.78 1.77 19.47
N ARG A 161 14.32 1.45 20.65
CA ARG A 161 13.69 0.50 21.57
C ARG A 161 12.28 0.90 22.02
N PRO A 162 12.00 2.17 22.39
CA PRO A 162 10.64 2.58 22.76
C PRO A 162 9.62 2.36 21.62
N LEU A 163 10.02 2.65 20.38
CA LEU A 163 9.16 2.42 19.21
C LEU A 163 8.93 0.93 18.98
N TRP A 164 9.98 0.12 19.07
CA TRP A 164 9.88 -1.34 18.96
C TRP A 164 8.96 -1.95 20.01
N ASP A 165 9.03 -1.49 21.27
CA ASP A 165 8.19 -2.01 22.35
C ASP A 165 6.70 -1.72 22.15
N ILE A 166 6.36 -0.70 21.34
CA ILE A 166 5.00 -0.43 20.86
C ILE A 166 4.68 -1.37 19.69
N VAL A 167 5.48 -1.32 18.62
CA VAL A 167 5.22 -2.05 17.36
C VAL A 167 5.07 -3.55 17.60
N LYS A 168 5.92 -4.15 18.44
CA LYS A 168 5.86 -5.60 18.72
C LYS A 168 4.57 -6.06 19.41
N LYS A 169 3.85 -5.15 20.07
CA LYS A 169 2.56 -5.42 20.74
C LYS A 169 1.38 -5.20 19.81
N LEU A 170 1.59 -4.48 18.71
CA LEU A 170 0.59 -4.32 17.67
C LEU A 170 0.53 -5.61 16.84
N GLN A 171 -0.68 -6.01 16.48
CA GLN A 171 -0.88 -7.19 15.65
C GLN A 171 -0.63 -6.82 14.18
N ASN A 172 0.58 -7.14 13.70
CA ASN A 172 0.98 -7.02 12.29
C ASN A 172 1.79 -8.26 11.84
N PRO A 173 1.43 -8.91 10.72
CA PRO A 173 0.26 -8.62 9.89
C PRO A 173 -1.05 -8.78 10.65
N MET A 174 -2.15 -8.26 10.09
CA MET A 174 -3.46 -8.29 10.74
C MET A 174 -3.90 -9.72 11.09
N ALA A 175 -4.64 -9.85 12.21
CA ALA A 175 -5.38 -11.08 12.49
C ALA A 175 -6.32 -11.43 11.34
N ASP A 176 -6.48 -12.72 11.07
CA ASP A 176 -7.42 -13.22 10.04
C ASP A 176 -7.19 -12.55 8.67
N TYR A 177 -5.91 -12.44 8.28
CA TYR A 177 -5.52 -11.89 6.99
C TYR A 177 -6.24 -12.62 5.85
N PRO A 178 -6.82 -11.90 4.88
CA PRO A 178 -7.60 -12.51 3.82
C PRO A 178 -6.73 -13.42 2.95
N LEU A 179 -7.32 -14.49 2.42
CA LEU A 179 -6.66 -15.46 1.55
C LEU A 179 -6.50 -14.90 0.13
N VAL A 180 -5.67 -13.87 0.00
CA VAL A 180 -5.29 -13.23 -1.26
C VAL A 180 -3.90 -13.67 -1.73
N PRO A 181 -3.57 -13.51 -3.01
CA PRO A 181 -2.23 -13.76 -3.49
C PRO A 181 -1.22 -12.81 -2.83
N LEU A 182 -0.10 -13.36 -2.36
CA LEU A 182 1.02 -12.58 -1.84
C LEU A 182 2.26 -12.92 -2.65
N GLN A 183 3.00 -11.89 -3.10
CA GLN A 183 4.12 -12.05 -4.05
C GLN A 183 3.75 -12.77 -5.36
N GLY A 184 2.48 -12.65 -5.78
CA GLY A 184 1.97 -13.37 -6.95
C GLY A 184 1.63 -14.85 -6.68
N GLU A 185 1.84 -15.33 -5.46
CA GLU A 185 1.57 -16.72 -5.08
C GLU A 185 0.25 -16.85 -4.31
N GLN A 186 -0.56 -17.84 -4.69
CA GLN A 186 -1.78 -18.18 -3.96
C GLN A 186 -1.44 -18.76 -2.58
N PRO A 187 -2.31 -18.56 -1.57
CA PRO A 187 -2.17 -19.23 -0.28
C PRO A 187 -2.03 -20.76 -0.47
N PRO A 188 -1.01 -21.40 0.14
CA PRO A 188 -0.84 -22.85 0.03
C PRO A 188 -2.05 -23.63 0.57
N LYS A 189 -2.41 -24.70 -0.13
CA LYS A 189 -3.49 -25.62 0.29
C LYS A 189 -3.01 -26.57 1.39
N PRO A 190 -3.92 -27.19 2.16
CA PRO A 190 -3.53 -28.24 3.11
C PRO A 190 -2.83 -29.39 2.38
N ASP A 191 -1.88 -30.02 3.06
CA ASP A 191 -1.05 -31.15 2.62
C ASP A 191 -0.16 -30.87 1.39
N ALA A 192 -0.14 -29.63 0.89
CA ALA A 192 0.75 -29.22 -0.18
C ALA A 192 2.21 -29.26 0.29
N LYS A 193 3.11 -29.76 -0.55
CA LYS A 193 4.56 -29.59 -0.37
C LYS A 193 4.91 -28.14 -0.68
N HIS A 194 5.34 -27.41 0.34
CA HIS A 194 5.84 -26.05 0.19
C HIS A 194 7.30 -26.07 -0.27
N ALA A 195 7.72 -25.07 -1.04
CA ALA A 195 9.08 -24.98 -1.59
C ALA A 195 10.17 -24.98 -0.50
N SER A 196 9.85 -24.56 0.73
CA SER A 196 10.75 -24.67 1.89
C SER A 196 11.07 -26.11 2.33
N GLY A 197 10.46 -27.13 1.71
CA GLY A 197 10.61 -28.55 2.06
C GLY A 197 9.61 -29.07 3.10
N TYR A 198 8.77 -28.19 3.66
CA TYR A 198 7.76 -28.56 4.67
C TYR A 198 6.40 -28.83 4.02
N GLU A 199 5.61 -29.71 4.62
CA GLU A 199 4.19 -29.88 4.27
C GLU A 199 3.34 -28.82 4.97
N VAL A 200 2.30 -28.35 4.27
CA VAL A 200 1.31 -27.46 4.85
C VAL A 200 0.36 -28.27 5.72
N GLY A 201 0.43 -28.12 7.04
CA GLY A 201 -0.51 -28.77 7.94
C GLY A 201 -1.94 -28.21 7.85
N THR A 202 -2.81 -28.73 8.73
CA THR A 202 -4.18 -28.25 8.92
C THR A 202 -4.35 -27.68 10.33
N ARG A 203 -5.18 -26.64 10.49
CA ARG A 203 -5.63 -26.12 11.78
C ARG A 203 -7.14 -25.93 11.79
N VAL A 204 -7.75 -25.97 12.98
CA VAL A 204 -9.19 -25.75 13.13
C VAL A 204 -9.46 -24.28 13.44
N VAL A 205 -10.25 -23.61 12.59
CA VAL A 205 -10.72 -22.25 12.81
C VAL A 205 -12.24 -22.26 12.72
N LYS A 206 -12.93 -21.83 13.78
CA LYS A 206 -14.41 -21.82 13.87
C LYS A 206 -15.07 -23.17 13.50
N GLY A 207 -14.41 -24.28 13.83
CA GLY A 207 -14.90 -25.64 13.53
C GLY A 207 -14.56 -26.17 12.14
N GLU A 208 -13.91 -25.38 11.30
CA GLU A 208 -13.50 -25.77 9.95
C GLU A 208 -12.00 -26.07 9.89
N ASN A 209 -11.63 -27.12 9.15
CA ASN A 209 -10.25 -27.44 8.83
C ASN A 209 -9.75 -26.47 7.74
N VAL A 210 -8.78 -25.64 8.09
CA VAL A 210 -8.15 -24.67 7.18
C VAL A 210 -6.64 -24.92 7.11
N PRO A 211 -5.95 -24.51 6.04
CA PRO A 211 -4.50 -24.64 5.97
C PRO A 211 -3.81 -23.96 7.17
N ALA A 212 -2.84 -24.65 7.76
CA ALA A 212 -1.98 -24.11 8.81
C ALA A 212 -0.91 -23.20 8.20
N ILE A 213 -1.35 -22.09 7.61
CA ILE A 213 -0.51 -21.05 7.02
C ILE A 213 -0.67 -19.73 7.76
N SER A 214 0.35 -18.89 7.65
CA SER A 214 0.34 -17.52 8.16
C SER A 214 1.04 -16.60 7.17
N PRO A 215 0.52 -15.38 6.93
CA PRO A 215 1.31 -14.37 6.24
C PRO A 215 2.41 -13.89 7.18
N ASP A 216 3.63 -13.71 6.67
CA ASP A 216 4.72 -13.13 7.45
C ASP A 216 5.59 -12.20 6.59
N HIS A 217 6.27 -11.29 7.27
CA HIS A 217 7.09 -10.25 6.66
C HIS A 217 8.34 -10.82 6.01
N ILE A 218 8.53 -10.62 4.70
CA ILE A 218 9.75 -10.96 3.95
C ILE A 218 10.95 -10.25 4.59
N VAL A 219 10.91 -8.91 4.66
CA VAL A 219 11.82 -8.09 5.48
C VAL A 219 11.23 -8.00 6.89
N PRO A 220 11.88 -8.57 7.93
CA PRO A 220 11.32 -8.61 9.28
C PRO A 220 10.94 -7.23 9.81
N LYS A 221 9.85 -7.15 10.60
CA LYS A 221 9.39 -5.89 11.21
C LYS A 221 10.49 -5.14 11.94
N VAL A 222 11.31 -5.87 12.69
CA VAL A 222 12.44 -5.28 13.43
C VAL A 222 13.38 -4.55 12.48
N GLU A 223 13.67 -5.14 11.32
CA GLU A 223 14.54 -4.59 10.30
C GLU A 223 13.90 -3.40 9.57
N ILE A 224 12.58 -3.39 9.37
CA ILE A 224 11.86 -2.23 8.81
C ILE A 224 12.15 -0.95 9.63
N LEU A 225 12.21 -1.05 10.97
CA LEU A 225 12.50 0.09 11.84
C LEU A 225 13.93 0.65 11.65
N TYR A 226 14.85 -0.15 11.09
CA TYR A 226 16.21 0.26 10.74
C TYR A 226 16.31 0.88 9.34
N LEU A 227 15.27 0.83 8.52
CA LEU A 227 15.36 1.34 7.16
C LEU A 227 15.54 2.86 7.13
N PRO A 228 16.31 3.38 6.16
CA PRO A 228 16.51 4.82 6.00
C PRO A 228 15.19 5.59 5.94
N ARG A 229 15.19 6.76 6.61
CA ARG A 229 14.06 7.70 6.64
C ARG A 229 12.75 7.16 7.24
N PHE A 230 12.72 5.92 7.76
CA PHE A 230 11.52 5.38 8.42
C PHE A 230 11.05 6.25 9.60
N LEU A 231 12.00 6.83 10.34
CA LEU A 231 11.69 7.75 11.43
C LEU A 231 11.24 9.14 10.97
N GLU A 232 11.30 9.48 9.67
CA GLU A 232 10.74 10.73 9.13
C GLU A 232 9.22 10.62 8.91
N LEU A 233 8.71 9.39 8.83
CA LEU A 233 7.31 9.13 8.55
C LEU A 233 6.37 9.54 9.71
N THR A 234 5.14 9.91 9.37
CA THR A 234 4.04 10.00 10.35
C THR A 234 3.69 8.62 10.90
N PRO A 235 3.07 8.50 12.09
CA PRO A 235 2.64 7.21 12.62
C PRO A 235 1.77 6.39 11.67
N GLU A 236 0.90 7.05 10.91
CA GLU A 236 0.01 6.43 9.93
C GLU A 236 0.83 5.82 8.79
N ASN A 237 1.78 6.56 8.23
CA ASN A 237 2.66 6.06 7.17
C ASN A 237 3.64 4.99 7.67
N GLN A 238 4.13 5.09 8.91
CA GLN A 238 4.88 4.00 9.56
C GLN A 238 4.03 2.73 9.64
N TRP A 239 2.75 2.87 9.94
CA TRP A 239 1.81 1.76 10.05
C TRP A 239 1.47 1.10 8.72
N GLU A 240 1.31 1.90 7.65
CA GLU A 240 1.17 1.40 6.28
C GLU A 240 2.37 0.53 5.90
N VAL A 241 3.59 1.04 6.06
CA VAL A 241 4.82 0.31 5.74
C VAL A 241 4.96 -0.99 6.55
N LEU A 242 4.63 -0.94 7.84
CA LEU A 242 4.71 -2.11 8.74
C LEU A 242 3.67 -3.19 8.41
N ASN A 243 2.60 -2.87 7.69
CA ASN A 243 1.56 -3.83 7.31
C ASN A 243 1.52 -4.10 5.81
N ALA A 244 2.43 -3.50 5.03
CA ALA A 244 2.39 -3.48 3.59
C ALA A 244 2.34 -4.91 3.00
N PRO A 245 1.23 -5.30 2.34
CA PRO A 245 1.11 -6.57 1.63
C PRO A 245 2.27 -6.90 0.70
N ILE A 246 2.87 -5.87 0.07
CA ILE A 246 4.02 -6.03 -0.82
C ILE A 246 5.26 -6.64 -0.13
N ASN A 247 5.33 -6.60 1.21
CA ASN A 247 6.37 -7.21 2.03
C ASN A 247 5.89 -8.47 2.76
N LEU A 248 4.73 -9.02 2.42
CA LEU A 248 4.22 -10.26 3.03
C LEU A 248 4.33 -11.43 2.05
N GLN A 249 4.48 -12.63 2.59
CA GLN A 249 4.37 -13.89 1.86
C GLN A 249 3.66 -14.93 2.72
N TRP A 250 3.01 -15.91 2.09
CA TRP A 250 2.44 -17.05 2.80
C TRP A 250 3.54 -18.02 3.21
N LEU A 251 3.51 -18.44 4.48
CA LEU A 251 4.39 -19.49 4.98
C LEU A 251 3.58 -20.57 5.69
N PRO A 252 3.99 -21.85 5.61
CA PRO A 252 3.55 -22.86 6.56
C PRO A 252 3.84 -22.39 7.99
N SER A 253 2.92 -22.65 8.92
CA SER A 253 3.02 -22.14 10.30
C SER A 253 4.27 -22.66 11.01
N GLU A 254 4.70 -23.89 10.70
CA GLU A 254 5.93 -24.47 11.22
C GLU A 254 7.17 -23.72 10.75
N VAL A 255 7.27 -23.45 9.44
CA VAL A 255 8.37 -22.67 8.84
C VAL A 255 8.45 -21.28 9.48
N ASN A 256 7.29 -20.64 9.64
CA ASN A 256 7.22 -19.31 10.24
C ASN A 256 7.69 -19.34 11.71
N ALA A 257 7.20 -20.29 12.50
CA ALA A 257 7.46 -20.36 13.94
C ALA A 257 8.87 -20.86 14.30
N GLN A 258 9.41 -21.83 13.57
CA GLN A 258 10.66 -22.51 13.92
C GLN A 258 11.85 -21.94 13.15
N ASN A 259 11.69 -21.72 11.85
CA ASN A 259 12.81 -21.41 10.96
C ASN A 259 12.95 -19.89 10.82
N LYS A 260 11.87 -19.18 10.46
CA LYS A 260 11.88 -17.73 10.27
C LYS A 260 11.96 -16.97 11.59
N ASN A 261 10.91 -16.89 12.40
CA ASN A 261 10.94 -16.34 13.77
C ASN A 261 11.81 -15.07 13.96
N SER A 262 11.59 -14.04 13.12
CA SER A 262 12.39 -12.79 13.09
C SER A 262 13.86 -12.91 12.66
N LYS A 263 14.30 -14.06 12.16
CA LYS A 263 15.58 -14.22 11.46
C LYS A 263 15.50 -13.60 10.06
N SER A 264 16.66 -13.21 9.55
CA SER A 264 16.85 -12.96 8.13
C SER A 264 16.75 -14.29 7.35
N ALA A 265 16.53 -14.23 6.05
CA ALA A 265 16.49 -15.42 5.20
C ALA A 265 17.81 -16.19 5.21
N GLU A 266 18.96 -15.49 5.23
CA GLU A 266 20.29 -16.11 5.31
C GLU A 266 20.52 -16.89 6.61
N ASP A 267 19.84 -16.52 7.69
CA ASP A 267 19.97 -17.13 9.00
C ASP A 267 18.93 -18.27 9.24
N MET A 268 18.04 -18.52 8.28
CA MET A 268 17.12 -19.66 8.35
C MET A 268 17.90 -20.98 8.28
N LYS A 269 17.46 -21.99 9.02
CA LYS A 269 18.08 -23.33 9.04
C LYS A 269 16.99 -24.37 8.91
N GLY A 270 17.33 -25.55 8.39
CA GLY A 270 16.39 -26.68 8.29
C GLY A 270 15.32 -26.53 7.21
N VAL A 271 15.49 -25.58 6.29
CA VAL A 271 14.65 -25.42 5.10
C VAL A 271 15.43 -25.86 3.86
N ASP A 272 14.73 -26.10 2.75
CA ASP A 272 15.35 -26.36 1.46
C ASP A 272 16.33 -25.24 1.07
N SER A 273 17.52 -25.62 0.56
CA SER A 273 18.61 -24.68 0.29
C SER A 273 18.34 -23.77 -0.90
N ASP A 274 17.68 -24.28 -1.94
CA ASP A 274 17.40 -23.50 -3.14
C ASP A 274 16.32 -22.47 -2.82
N TRP A 275 15.28 -22.90 -2.09
CA TRP A 275 14.28 -21.98 -1.56
C TRP A 275 14.90 -20.93 -0.62
N GLN A 276 15.86 -21.30 0.24
CA GLN A 276 16.54 -20.33 1.08
C GLN A 276 17.25 -19.24 0.26
N GLN A 277 17.93 -19.62 -0.83
CA GLN A 277 18.60 -18.65 -1.71
C GLN A 277 17.60 -17.72 -2.40
N GLU A 278 16.46 -18.25 -2.86
CA GLU A 278 15.38 -17.44 -3.40
C GLU A 278 14.84 -16.44 -2.36
N GLN A 279 14.73 -16.87 -1.10
CA GLN A 279 14.27 -16.02 0.01
C GLN A 279 15.28 -14.92 0.36
N ILE A 280 16.59 -15.18 0.29
CA ILE A 280 17.62 -14.14 0.44
C ILE A 280 17.45 -13.09 -0.66
N ALA A 281 17.39 -13.52 -1.92
CA ALA A 281 17.22 -12.63 -3.05
C ALA A 281 15.90 -11.83 -2.97
N LEU A 282 14.81 -12.48 -2.52
CA LEU A 282 13.53 -11.82 -2.32
C LEU A 282 13.60 -10.77 -1.20
N GLN A 283 14.21 -11.11 -0.06
CA GLN A 283 14.38 -10.16 1.06
C GLN A 283 15.22 -8.95 0.65
N ASP A 284 16.30 -9.15 -0.11
CA ASP A 284 17.14 -8.05 -0.59
C ASP A 284 16.37 -7.11 -1.54
N ARG A 285 15.61 -7.66 -2.49
CA ARG A 285 14.75 -6.87 -3.38
C ARG A 285 13.71 -6.08 -2.59
N LYS A 286 13.04 -6.72 -1.62
CA LYS A 286 12.01 -6.07 -0.80
C LYS A 286 12.57 -5.04 0.16
N ARG A 287 13.79 -5.23 0.68
CA ARG A 287 14.49 -4.22 1.47
C ARG A 287 14.72 -2.95 0.65
N LYS A 288 15.20 -3.10 -0.59
CA LYS A 288 15.40 -1.97 -1.50
C LYS A 288 14.07 -1.29 -1.85
N GLU A 289 13.07 -2.08 -2.25
CA GLU A 289 11.75 -1.55 -2.60
C GLU A 289 11.10 -0.79 -1.43
N LEU A 290 11.13 -1.34 -0.21
CA LEU A 290 10.62 -0.64 0.97
C LEU A 290 11.41 0.64 1.27
N THR A 291 12.74 0.62 1.14
CA THR A 291 13.56 1.82 1.33
C THR A 291 13.16 2.94 0.36
N ASP A 292 12.94 2.59 -0.91
CA ASP A 292 12.53 3.55 -1.94
C ASP A 292 11.11 4.08 -1.68
N LEU A 293 10.17 3.25 -1.23
CA LEU A 293 8.80 3.66 -0.90
C LEU A 293 8.75 4.53 0.37
N ILE A 294 9.55 4.19 1.40
CA ILE A 294 9.69 5.01 2.61
C ILE A 294 10.22 6.40 2.26
N ALA A 295 11.24 6.49 1.39
CA ALA A 295 11.77 7.77 0.93
C ALA A 295 10.70 8.61 0.23
N GLN A 296 9.92 8.00 -0.68
CA GLN A 296 8.85 8.68 -1.40
C GLN A 296 7.71 9.15 -0.47
N LEU A 297 7.32 8.35 0.53
CA LEU A 297 6.35 8.78 1.55
C LEU A 297 6.89 9.95 2.39
N ALA A 298 8.16 9.90 2.77
CA ALA A 298 8.78 10.99 3.52
C ALA A 298 8.84 12.29 2.69
N ASP A 299 9.02 12.20 1.37
CA ASP A 299 9.01 13.33 0.44
C ASP A 299 7.59 13.83 0.09
N SER A 300 6.56 13.00 0.26
CA SER A 300 5.15 13.37 0.06
C SER A 300 4.48 13.90 1.33
N GLN A 301 5.18 13.92 2.46
CA GLN A 301 4.64 14.45 3.71
C GLN A 301 4.68 15.98 3.73
N VAL A 302 3.53 16.55 4.07
CA VAL A 302 3.40 17.97 4.40
C VAL A 302 4.10 18.23 5.74
N ARG A 303 4.91 19.28 5.80
CA ARG A 303 5.67 19.68 7.00
C ARG A 303 5.07 20.91 7.64
#